data_AF-A0A7C5QQJ0-F1
#
_entry.id   AF-A0A7C5QQJ0-F1
#
_cell.length_a   1.000
_cell.length_b   1.000
_cell.length_c   1.000
_cell.angle_alpha   90.00
_cell.angle_beta   90.00
_cell.angle_gamma   90.00
#
_symmetry.space_group_name_H-M   'P 1'
#
loop_
_entity.id
_entity.type
_entity.pdbx_description
1 polymer ?
#
loop_
_entity_poly.entity_id
_entity_poly.type
_entity_poly.pdbx_seq_one_letter_code
_entity_poly.pdbx_strand_id
1 'polypeptide(L)'
;MITMTKRLLGSAALSLLMLGGCKDTPQPKTPLGVNAKHIETETAALNAWFDERYKEDLARSPMTKTYLGLPGDQDKLDDASQAAIDEEYALYQARIADMHEKFNFDRLDKQGQISYRLYEYDGNIAKALHPYADDDYVFNLMEGAHSDFPTFMVNFHKVKTPKDARNYIARLNAAKTYLGQNRERAQAQFEKGVFLPKFTYDRMINAA
;
A
#
# COMPACT_ATOMS: atom_id res chain seq x y z
N MET A 1 -55.48 -26.47 16.10
CA MET A 1 -56.37 -27.26 17.00
C MET A 1 -55.72 -28.62 17.24
N ILE A 2 -55.90 -29.21 18.44
CA ILE A 2 -55.88 -30.67 18.72
C ILE A 2 -54.64 -31.44 18.18
N THR A 3 -53.51 -31.54 18.89
CA THR A 3 -53.17 -32.34 20.11
C THR A 3 -53.05 -33.87 19.94
N MET A 4 -51.86 -34.40 20.30
CA MET A 4 -51.63 -35.76 20.85
C MET A 4 -51.96 -36.96 19.95
N THR A 5 -51.50 -38.21 20.17
CA THR A 5 -50.72 -38.92 21.22
C THR A 5 -49.88 -40.03 20.51
N LYS A 6 -48.96 -40.85 21.05
CA LYS A 6 -48.88 -41.70 22.28
C LYS A 6 -47.40 -42.22 22.35
N ARG A 7 -46.80 -42.45 23.53
CA ARG A 7 -46.60 -43.76 24.22
C ARG A 7 -46.02 -44.91 23.37
N LEU A 8 -45.17 -45.83 23.87
CA LEU A 8 -44.25 -45.93 25.03
C LEU A 8 -43.49 -47.29 24.89
N LEU A 9 -42.53 -47.61 25.77
CA LEU A 9 -41.73 -48.86 25.84
C LEU A 9 -40.73 -49.06 24.67
N GLY A 10 -39.58 -49.74 24.86
CA GLY A 10 -39.00 -50.22 26.13
C GLY A 10 -37.71 -51.04 25.94
N SER A 11 -36.75 -50.84 26.86
CA SER A 11 -35.64 -51.71 27.27
C SER A 11 -34.91 -52.62 26.25
N ALA A 12 -33.66 -52.24 25.94
CA ALA A 12 -32.52 -53.18 26.01
C ALA A 12 -31.22 -52.38 26.20
N ALA A 13 -30.36 -52.79 27.13
CA ALA A 13 -29.00 -52.27 27.25
C ALA A 13 -28.02 -53.28 26.65
N LEU A 14 -27.10 -52.81 25.79
CA LEU A 14 -25.94 -53.59 25.37
C LEU A 14 -24.73 -52.67 25.37
N SER A 15 -23.66 -53.10 26.05
CA SER A 15 -22.50 -52.27 26.34
C SER A 15 -21.36 -52.50 25.35
N LEU A 16 -20.49 -51.48 25.27
CA LEU A 16 -19.09 -51.56 24.87
C LEU A 16 -18.79 -51.73 23.36
N LEU A 17 -18.33 -50.64 22.74
CA LEU A 17 -17.13 -50.66 21.90
C LEU A 17 -16.48 -49.28 21.86
N MET A 18 -15.21 -49.20 22.25
CA MET A 18 -14.44 -47.96 22.33
C MET A 18 -13.72 -47.68 21.01
N LEU A 19 -14.00 -46.52 20.40
CA LEU A 19 -13.14 -45.92 19.37
C LEU A 19 -12.96 -44.43 19.67
N GLY A 20 -12.21 -44.14 20.74
CA GLY A 20 -11.77 -42.80 21.12
C GLY A 20 -10.74 -42.26 20.14
N GLY A 21 -11.19 -41.83 18.97
CA GLY A 21 -10.35 -41.23 17.93
C GLY A 21 -9.89 -39.82 18.31
N CYS A 22 -8.91 -39.71 19.20
CA CYS A 22 -8.20 -38.47 19.48
C CYS A 22 -7.50 -37.98 18.19
N LYS A 23 -8.15 -37.04 17.49
CA LYS A 23 -7.45 -36.18 16.53
C LYS A 23 -6.60 -35.20 17.33
N ASP A 24 -5.30 -35.50 17.45
CA ASP A 24 -4.29 -34.54 17.89
C ASP A 24 -4.27 -33.36 16.92
N THR A 25 -5.14 -32.40 17.20
CA THR A 25 -5.19 -31.11 16.53
C THR A 25 -4.06 -30.30 17.15
N PRO A 26 -3.00 -29.94 16.41
CA PRO A 26 -1.83 -29.31 17.04
C PRO A 26 -2.23 -27.98 17.67
N GLN A 27 -2.27 -27.94 19.00
CA GLN A 27 -2.46 -26.67 19.70
C GLN A 27 -1.32 -25.72 19.28
N PRO A 28 -1.63 -24.46 18.94
CA PRO A 28 -0.57 -23.47 18.71
C PRO A 28 0.24 -23.36 19.99
N LYS A 29 1.53 -23.71 19.92
CA LYS A 29 2.47 -23.60 21.05
C LYS A 29 2.74 -22.12 21.30
N THR A 30 1.92 -21.49 22.14
CA THR A 30 2.19 -20.15 22.67
C THR A 30 3.57 -20.15 23.33
N PRO A 31 4.47 -19.20 23.01
CA PRO A 31 5.77 -19.11 23.66
C PRO A 31 5.62 -19.01 25.19
N LEU A 32 6.39 -19.82 25.92
CA LEU A 32 6.35 -19.87 27.38
C LEU A 32 6.69 -18.49 27.98
N GLY A 33 5.66 -17.81 28.51
CA GLY A 33 5.78 -16.49 29.13
C GLY A 33 4.99 -15.37 28.42
N VAL A 34 4.54 -15.57 27.18
CA VAL A 34 3.76 -14.55 26.46
C VAL A 34 2.25 -14.79 26.62
N ASN A 35 1.58 -13.86 27.29
CA ASN A 35 0.12 -13.88 27.46
C ASN A 35 -0.59 -13.46 26.16
N ALA A 36 -1.58 -14.23 25.71
CA ALA A 36 -2.33 -13.98 24.47
C ALA A 36 -2.92 -12.55 24.39
N LYS A 37 -3.36 -11.96 25.50
CA LYS A 37 -3.85 -10.57 25.52
C LYS A 37 -2.76 -9.55 25.13
N HIS A 38 -1.50 -9.82 25.46
CA HIS A 38 -0.39 -8.96 25.05
C HIS A 38 -0.12 -9.11 23.55
N ILE A 39 -0.29 -10.31 22.98
CA ILE A 39 -0.14 -10.55 21.54
C ILE A 39 -1.19 -9.79 20.73
N GLU A 40 -2.44 -9.84 21.16
CA GLU A 40 -3.55 -9.06 20.62
C GLU A 40 -3.26 -7.54 20.71
N THR A 41 -2.78 -7.08 21.87
CA THR A 41 -2.46 -5.66 22.10
C THR A 41 -1.28 -5.17 21.24
N GLU A 42 -0.22 -5.96 21.11
CA GLU A 42 0.95 -5.65 20.27
C GLU A 42 0.57 -5.57 18.78
N THR A 43 -0.25 -6.53 18.33
CA THR A 43 -0.74 -6.57 16.94
C THR A 43 -1.69 -5.41 16.63
N ALA A 44 -2.57 -5.05 17.57
CA ALA A 44 -3.43 -3.88 17.43
C ALA A 44 -2.63 -2.57 17.39
N ALA A 45 -1.56 -2.46 18.20
CA ALA A 45 -0.66 -1.31 18.17
C ALA A 45 0.12 -1.20 16.85
N LEU A 46 0.62 -2.33 16.31
CA LEU A 46 1.28 -2.37 14.99
C LEU A 46 0.32 -1.95 13.86
N ASN A 47 -0.93 -2.43 13.89
CA ASN A 47 -1.94 -2.06 12.89
C ASN A 47 -2.33 -0.57 12.96
N ALA A 48 -2.57 -0.04 14.17
CA ALA A 48 -2.84 1.38 14.34
C ALA A 48 -1.67 2.27 13.89
N TRP A 49 -0.44 1.81 14.14
CA TRP A 49 0.79 2.44 13.67
C TRP A 49 0.89 2.38 12.13
N PHE A 50 0.55 1.26 11.45
CA PHE A 50 0.48 1.21 9.98
C PHE A 50 -0.54 2.22 9.43
N ASP A 51 -1.73 2.28 10.02
CA ASP A 51 -2.78 3.23 9.64
C ASP A 51 -2.34 4.70 9.78
N GLU A 52 -1.35 5.02 10.63
CA GLU A 52 -0.82 6.39 10.75
C GLU A 52 0.09 6.78 9.58
N ARG A 53 1.05 5.94 9.17
CA ARG A 53 1.87 6.22 7.96
C ARG A 53 1.00 6.35 6.73
N TYR A 54 0.02 5.45 6.57
CA TYR A 54 -0.85 5.50 5.41
C TYR A 54 -1.64 6.83 5.32
N LYS A 55 -1.99 7.45 6.45
CA LYS A 55 -2.56 8.81 6.48
C LYS A 55 -1.52 9.88 6.15
N GLU A 56 -0.27 9.74 6.60
CA GLU A 56 0.85 10.63 6.22
C GLU A 56 1.16 10.56 4.71
N ASP A 57 1.15 9.37 4.13
CA ASP A 57 1.46 9.13 2.72
C ASP A 57 0.35 9.69 1.83
N LEU A 58 -0.91 9.48 2.21
CA LEU A 58 -2.05 10.18 1.62
C LEU A 58 -1.99 11.70 1.85
N ALA A 59 -1.38 12.19 2.93
CA ALA A 59 -1.15 13.62 3.13
C ALA A 59 -0.12 14.18 2.14
N ARG A 60 0.92 13.40 1.79
CA ARG A 60 1.94 13.74 0.80
C ARG A 60 1.47 13.60 -0.65
N SER A 61 0.54 12.68 -0.96
CA SER A 61 0.04 12.42 -2.33
C SER A 61 -1.45 12.83 -2.57
N PRO A 62 -1.71 14.10 -2.91
CA PRO A 62 -2.97 14.58 -3.50
C PRO A 62 -3.51 13.77 -4.69
N MET A 63 -2.64 13.19 -5.51
CA MET A 63 -3.02 12.40 -6.68
C MET A 63 -3.46 10.99 -6.27
N THR A 64 -2.78 10.33 -5.33
CA THR A 64 -3.24 9.04 -4.76
C THR A 64 -4.59 9.19 -4.05
N LYS A 65 -4.80 10.27 -3.29
CA LYS A 65 -6.14 10.61 -2.75
C LYS A 65 -7.20 10.64 -3.85
N THR A 66 -6.91 11.29 -4.98
CA THR A 66 -7.84 11.42 -6.12
C THR A 66 -8.12 10.06 -6.77
N TYR A 67 -7.07 9.27 -7.01
CA TYR A 67 -7.15 7.94 -7.60
C TYR A 67 -8.05 7.00 -6.76
N LEU A 68 -7.86 7.01 -5.44
CA LEU A 68 -8.67 6.27 -4.48
C LEU A 68 -10.07 6.88 -4.24
N GLY A 69 -10.39 8.03 -4.83
CA GLY A 69 -11.66 8.74 -4.64
C GLY A 69 -11.85 9.37 -3.25
N LEU A 70 -10.76 9.56 -2.50
CA LEU A 70 -10.75 10.17 -1.18
C LEU A 70 -10.88 11.72 -1.28
N PRO A 71 -11.53 12.36 -0.30
CA PRO A 71 -11.68 13.81 -0.26
C PRO A 71 -10.38 14.53 0.14
N GLY A 72 -10.30 15.82 -0.17
CA GLY A 72 -9.15 16.68 0.14
C GLY A 72 -8.18 16.86 -1.02
N ASP A 73 -7.44 17.96 -1.02
CA ASP A 73 -6.30 18.28 -1.91
C ASP A 73 -6.51 18.15 -3.42
N GLN A 74 -7.75 18.06 -3.89
CA GLN A 74 -8.10 17.86 -5.31
C GLN A 74 -7.62 19.00 -6.24
N ASP A 75 -7.14 20.12 -5.70
CA ASP A 75 -6.55 21.27 -6.41
C ASP A 75 -5.04 21.17 -6.60
N LYS A 76 -4.38 20.19 -5.96
CA LYS A 76 -2.92 20.02 -5.94
C LYS A 76 -2.48 18.82 -6.77
N LEU A 77 -1.26 18.87 -7.29
CA LEU A 77 -0.53 17.71 -7.80
C LEU A 77 0.51 17.28 -6.76
N ASP A 78 1.06 16.09 -6.95
CA ASP A 78 2.16 15.57 -6.14
C ASP A 78 3.47 16.30 -6.51
N ASP A 79 4.44 16.32 -5.60
CA ASP A 79 5.77 16.85 -5.90
C ASP A 79 6.59 15.78 -6.61
N ALA A 80 6.91 16.01 -7.89
CA ALA A 80 7.66 15.07 -8.73
C ALA A 80 9.16 15.42 -8.81
N SER A 81 9.68 16.26 -7.91
CA SER A 81 11.10 16.58 -7.84
C SER A 81 11.93 15.43 -7.25
N GLN A 82 13.22 15.41 -7.56
CA GLN A 82 14.15 14.45 -6.95
C GLN A 82 14.17 14.57 -5.42
N ALA A 83 14.09 15.80 -4.88
CA ALA A 83 14.09 16.03 -3.43
C ALA A 83 12.89 15.39 -2.72
N ALA A 84 11.71 15.34 -3.35
CA ALA A 84 10.53 14.68 -2.79
C ALA A 84 10.68 13.15 -2.74
N ILE A 85 11.33 12.57 -3.77
CA ILE A 85 11.64 11.14 -3.89
C ILE A 85 12.73 10.73 -2.87
N ASP A 86 13.77 11.55 -2.73
CA ASP A 86 14.84 11.33 -1.73
C ASP A 86 14.28 11.43 -0.30
N GLU A 87 13.36 12.37 -0.04
CA GLU A 87 12.65 12.50 1.24
C GLU A 87 11.73 11.30 1.50
N GLU A 88 10.97 10.83 0.50
CA GLU A 88 10.11 9.65 0.62
C GLU A 88 10.92 8.39 0.95
N TYR A 89 12.05 8.17 0.26
CA TYR A 89 12.98 7.08 0.61
C TYR A 89 13.51 7.21 2.04
N ALA A 90 13.95 8.41 2.45
CA ALA A 90 14.48 8.64 3.79
C ALA A 90 13.41 8.41 4.89
N LEU A 91 12.19 8.89 4.68
CA LEU A 91 11.04 8.65 5.55
C LEU A 91 10.73 7.14 5.64
N TYR A 92 10.76 6.43 4.51
CA TYR A 92 10.47 5.01 4.47
C TYR A 92 11.53 4.17 5.22
N GLN A 93 12.82 4.44 5.02
CA GLN A 93 13.88 3.78 5.78
C GLN A 93 13.82 4.11 7.29
N ALA A 94 13.51 5.35 7.66
CA ALA A 94 13.32 5.76 9.06
C ALA A 94 12.13 5.01 9.71
N ARG A 95 11.02 4.85 8.98
CA ARG A 95 9.87 4.05 9.41
C ARG A 95 10.25 2.57 9.60
N ILE A 96 11.00 1.95 8.69
CA ILE A 96 11.47 0.56 8.87
C ILE A 96 12.26 0.39 10.18
N ALA A 97 13.17 1.32 10.49
CA ALA A 97 13.90 1.31 11.76
C ALA A 97 12.97 1.47 12.98
N ASP A 98 12.04 2.43 12.93
CA ASP A 98 11.05 2.69 13.99
C ASP A 98 10.07 1.51 14.20
N MET A 99 9.81 0.69 13.17
CA MET A 99 9.07 -0.58 13.31
C MET A 99 9.86 -1.61 14.11
N HIS A 100 11.14 -1.76 13.79
CA HIS A 100 12.02 -2.76 14.40
C HIS A 100 12.39 -2.39 15.84
N GLU A 101 12.36 -1.10 16.20
CA GLU A 101 12.49 -0.63 17.58
C GLU A 101 11.21 -0.84 18.41
N LYS A 102 10.03 -0.55 17.84
CA LYS A 102 8.76 -0.52 18.60
C LYS A 102 8.05 -1.86 18.76
N PHE A 103 8.20 -2.80 17.82
CA PHE A 103 7.36 -4.01 17.78
C PHE A 103 8.19 -5.29 17.79
N ASN A 104 7.89 -6.20 18.73
CA ASN A 104 8.56 -7.49 18.79
C ASN A 104 7.82 -8.52 17.93
N PHE A 105 8.47 -8.99 16.86
CA PHE A 105 7.92 -9.95 15.91
C PHE A 105 7.34 -11.23 16.57
N ASP A 106 8.00 -11.79 17.58
CA ASP A 106 7.55 -13.01 18.30
C ASP A 106 6.38 -12.75 19.27
N ARG A 107 6.00 -11.49 19.45
CA ARG A 107 4.82 -11.04 20.21
C ARG A 107 3.66 -10.60 19.31
N LEU A 108 3.77 -10.69 17.99
CA LEU A 108 2.66 -10.47 17.06
C LEU A 108 1.85 -11.75 16.85
N ASP A 109 0.57 -11.62 16.48
CA ASP A 109 -0.21 -12.75 15.99
C ASP A 109 0.21 -13.16 14.56
N LYS A 110 -0.34 -14.26 14.05
CA LYS A 110 0.02 -14.77 12.71
C LYS A 110 -0.23 -13.78 11.57
N GLN A 111 -1.21 -12.89 11.70
CA GLN A 111 -1.51 -11.87 10.70
C GLN A 111 -0.59 -10.65 10.86
N GLY A 112 -0.34 -10.21 12.10
CA GLY A 112 0.66 -9.19 12.40
C GLY A 112 2.06 -9.57 11.91
N GLN A 113 2.46 -10.83 12.09
CA GLN A 113 3.71 -11.39 11.56
C GLN A 113 3.79 -11.38 10.03
N ILE A 114 2.67 -11.53 9.32
CA ILE A 114 2.63 -11.41 7.85
C ILE A 114 2.78 -9.94 7.45
N SER A 115 2.02 -9.02 8.07
CA SER A 115 2.07 -7.59 7.77
C SER A 115 3.45 -6.98 8.06
N TYR A 116 4.09 -7.36 9.18
CA TYR A 116 5.45 -6.97 9.53
C TYR A 116 6.46 -7.40 8.46
N ARG A 117 6.41 -8.68 8.05
CA ARG A 117 7.33 -9.23 7.03
C ARG A 117 7.13 -8.63 5.65
N LEU A 118 5.89 -8.30 5.27
CA LEU A 118 5.62 -7.63 4.00
C LEU A 118 6.22 -6.22 4.02
N TYR A 119 5.99 -5.45 5.08
CA TYR A 119 6.55 -4.10 5.22
C TYR A 119 8.09 -4.11 5.27
N GLU A 120 8.70 -5.08 5.98
CA GLU A 120 10.16 -5.29 5.96
C GLU A 120 10.68 -5.69 4.57
N TYR A 121 9.96 -6.55 3.84
CA TYR A 121 10.33 -6.98 2.49
C TYR A 121 10.29 -5.82 1.48
N ASP A 122 9.21 -5.04 1.48
CA ASP A 122 9.05 -3.84 0.65
C ASP A 122 10.12 -2.79 1.00
N GLY A 123 10.44 -2.63 2.29
CA GLY A 123 11.54 -1.78 2.78
C GLY A 123 12.92 -2.20 2.28
N ASN A 124 13.17 -3.51 2.17
CA ASN A 124 14.39 -4.07 1.60
C ASN A 124 14.45 -3.93 0.07
N ILE A 125 13.31 -4.04 -0.63
CA ILE A 125 13.24 -3.75 -2.08
C ILE A 125 13.59 -2.28 -2.34
N ALA A 126 12.94 -1.34 -1.65
CA ALA A 126 13.20 0.08 -1.82
C ALA A 126 14.68 0.42 -1.56
N LYS A 127 15.29 -0.18 -0.53
CA LYS A 127 16.71 -0.05 -0.21
C LYS A 127 17.65 -0.66 -1.27
N ALA A 128 17.26 -1.78 -1.87
CA ALA A 128 18.04 -2.43 -2.92
C ALA A 128 17.94 -1.70 -4.27
N LEU A 129 16.82 -1.04 -4.55
CA LEU A 129 16.58 -0.28 -5.78
C LEU A 129 17.07 1.18 -5.70
N HIS A 130 17.10 1.81 -4.52
CA HIS A 130 17.50 3.22 -4.39
C HIS A 130 18.87 3.59 -5.01
N PRO A 131 19.94 2.75 -4.95
CA PRO A 131 21.19 3.00 -5.66
C PRO A 131 21.07 3.10 -7.20
N TYR A 132 19.97 2.60 -7.75
CA TYR A 132 19.62 2.56 -9.18
C TYR A 132 18.41 3.44 -9.51
N ALA A 133 17.98 4.34 -8.61
CA ALA A 133 16.77 5.16 -8.78
C ALA A 133 16.85 6.17 -9.94
N ASP A 134 18.06 6.42 -10.46
CA ASP A 134 18.32 7.21 -11.67
C ASP A 134 18.35 6.37 -12.96
N ASP A 135 18.44 5.03 -12.89
CA ASP A 135 18.64 4.14 -14.06
C ASP A 135 17.31 3.75 -14.76
N ASP A 136 16.17 4.15 -14.20
CA ASP A 136 14.84 4.05 -14.80
C ASP A 136 14.59 5.16 -15.85
N TYR A 137 13.45 5.16 -16.55
CA TYR A 137 13.11 6.16 -17.58
C TYR A 137 11.85 6.95 -17.23
N VAL A 138 12.02 8.20 -16.75
CA VAL A 138 10.92 9.12 -16.37
C VAL A 138 9.90 9.37 -17.50
N PHE A 139 10.32 9.19 -18.75
CA PHE A 139 9.45 9.07 -19.91
C PHE A 139 9.89 7.87 -20.73
N ASN A 140 8.96 6.97 -21.08
CA ASN A 140 9.24 5.84 -21.96
C ASN A 140 8.11 5.60 -22.98
N LEU A 141 8.15 4.47 -23.69
CA LEU A 141 7.18 4.15 -24.75
C LEU A 141 5.80 3.69 -24.26
N MET A 142 5.69 3.33 -22.98
CA MET A 142 4.48 2.75 -22.38
C MET A 142 3.81 3.70 -21.39
N GLU A 143 4.60 4.53 -20.71
CA GLU A 143 4.20 5.39 -19.57
C GLU A 143 5.18 6.57 -19.38
N GLY A 144 4.91 7.39 -18.38
CA GLY A 144 5.67 8.58 -18.00
C GLY A 144 4.78 9.82 -18.00
N ALA A 145 5.15 10.83 -17.20
CA ALA A 145 4.25 11.94 -16.82
C ALA A 145 3.53 12.67 -17.98
N HIS A 146 4.06 12.62 -19.21
CA HIS A 146 3.43 13.14 -20.43
C HIS A 146 2.10 12.48 -20.81
N SER A 147 1.97 11.16 -20.68
CA SER A 147 0.76 10.36 -20.95
C SER A 147 -0.11 10.25 -19.70
N ASP A 148 0.54 10.15 -18.55
CA ASP A 148 -0.10 9.71 -17.32
C ASP A 148 -0.85 10.85 -16.65
N PHE A 149 -0.35 12.09 -16.75
CA PHE A 149 -1.05 13.27 -16.24
C PHE A 149 -2.36 13.57 -16.99
N PRO A 150 -2.42 13.62 -18.34
CA PRO A 150 -3.68 13.70 -19.08
C PRO A 150 -4.63 12.55 -18.74
N THR A 151 -4.12 11.31 -18.70
CA THR A 151 -4.90 10.11 -18.34
C THR A 151 -5.49 10.22 -16.93
N PHE A 152 -4.72 10.73 -15.96
CA PHE A 152 -5.16 10.95 -14.59
C PHE A 152 -6.26 12.01 -14.50
N MET A 153 -6.06 13.15 -15.17
CA MET A 153 -7.02 14.26 -15.17
C MET A 153 -8.36 13.84 -15.79
N VAL A 154 -8.35 13.09 -16.90
CA VAL A 154 -9.58 12.63 -17.56
C VAL A 154 -10.31 11.55 -16.75
N ASN A 155 -9.59 10.56 -16.20
CA ASN A 155 -10.23 9.37 -15.60
C ASN A 155 -10.53 9.48 -14.10
N PHE A 156 -9.68 10.16 -13.32
CA PHE A 156 -9.81 10.19 -11.85
C PHE A 156 -10.32 11.53 -11.30
N HIS A 157 -10.02 12.68 -11.93
CA HIS A 157 -10.53 13.98 -11.47
C HIS A 157 -11.99 14.20 -11.86
N LYS A 158 -12.90 13.69 -11.02
CA LYS A 158 -14.35 13.77 -11.23
C LYS A 158 -14.89 15.19 -10.97
N VAL A 159 -15.21 15.92 -12.04
CA VAL A 159 -15.87 17.24 -11.95
C VAL A 159 -17.38 17.08 -11.77
N LYS A 160 -17.90 17.38 -10.58
CA LYS A 160 -19.36 17.32 -10.28
C LYS A 160 -19.94 18.66 -9.84
N THR A 161 -19.11 19.56 -9.32
CA THR A 161 -19.51 20.87 -8.78
C THR A 161 -18.63 21.99 -9.33
N PRO A 162 -19.05 23.27 -9.19
CA PRO A 162 -18.20 24.41 -9.52
C PRO A 162 -16.90 24.49 -8.70
N LYS A 163 -16.81 23.81 -7.54
CA LYS A 163 -15.54 23.67 -6.81
C LYS A 163 -14.60 22.72 -7.56
N ASP A 164 -15.10 21.54 -7.94
CA ASP A 164 -14.29 20.51 -8.60
C ASP A 164 -13.70 20.99 -9.93
N ALA A 165 -14.46 21.83 -10.65
CA ALA A 165 -14.02 22.51 -11.86
C ALA A 165 -12.87 23.51 -11.61
N ARG A 166 -12.95 24.31 -10.54
CA ARG A 166 -11.84 25.19 -10.12
C ARG A 166 -10.61 24.39 -9.68
N ASN A 167 -10.83 23.28 -8.98
CA ASN A 167 -9.77 22.34 -8.59
C ASN A 167 -9.12 21.68 -9.84
N TYR A 168 -9.88 21.35 -10.88
CA TYR A 168 -9.35 20.85 -12.17
C TYR A 168 -8.46 21.90 -12.85
N ILE A 169 -8.92 23.15 -12.89
CA ILE A 169 -8.16 24.29 -13.45
C ILE A 169 -6.88 24.56 -12.64
N ALA A 170 -6.92 24.44 -11.30
CA ALA A 170 -5.74 24.57 -10.46
C ALA A 170 -4.66 23.54 -10.81
N ARG A 171 -5.05 22.28 -11.04
CA ARG A 171 -4.15 21.22 -11.53
C ARG A 171 -3.60 21.48 -12.92
N LEU A 172 -4.41 21.95 -13.87
CA LEU A 172 -3.92 22.37 -15.19
C LEU A 172 -2.88 23.49 -15.10
N ASN A 173 -3.08 24.47 -14.20
CA ASN A 173 -2.12 25.54 -13.96
C ASN A 173 -0.82 25.04 -13.30
N ALA A 174 -0.93 24.05 -12.40
CA ALA A 174 0.22 23.40 -11.74
C ALA A 174 1.01 22.46 -12.67
N ALA A 175 0.41 21.99 -13.77
CA ALA A 175 1.01 21.02 -14.70
C ALA A 175 2.38 21.46 -15.24
N LYS A 176 2.61 22.77 -15.44
CA LYS A 176 3.90 23.30 -15.88
C LYS A 176 5.03 23.01 -14.88
N THR A 177 4.73 23.06 -13.57
CA THR A 177 5.71 22.73 -12.51
C THR A 177 5.92 21.22 -12.45
N TYR A 178 4.84 20.45 -12.37
CA TYR A 178 4.88 18.99 -12.28
C TYR A 178 5.64 18.34 -13.47
N LEU A 179 5.32 18.73 -14.71
CA LEU A 179 6.03 18.25 -15.90
C LEU A 179 7.45 18.84 -16.00
N GLY A 180 7.70 20.03 -15.42
CA GLY A 180 9.02 20.63 -15.31
C GLY A 180 9.97 19.80 -14.44
N GLN A 181 9.51 19.37 -13.26
CA GLN A 181 10.24 18.50 -12.33
C GLN A 181 10.59 17.14 -12.97
N ASN A 182 9.62 16.52 -13.66
CA ASN A 182 9.85 15.27 -14.40
C ASN A 182 10.90 15.45 -15.52
N ARG A 183 10.81 16.55 -16.30
CA ARG A 183 11.82 16.92 -17.30
C ARG A 183 13.20 17.14 -16.67
N GLU A 184 13.28 17.76 -15.49
CA GLU A 184 14.54 18.01 -14.79
C GLU A 184 15.20 16.71 -14.31
N ARG A 185 14.42 15.74 -13.80
CA ARG A 185 14.90 14.36 -13.57
C ARG A 185 15.40 13.72 -14.88
N ALA A 186 14.59 13.72 -15.95
CA ALA A 186 14.97 13.13 -17.24
C ALA A 186 16.22 13.75 -17.87
N GLN A 187 16.46 15.06 -17.66
CA GLN A 187 17.67 15.75 -18.09
C GLN A 187 18.90 15.27 -17.29
N ALA A 188 18.77 15.13 -15.96
CA ALA A 188 19.84 14.59 -15.11
C ALA A 188 20.17 13.12 -15.42
N GLN A 189 19.18 12.31 -15.81
CA GLN A 189 19.37 10.95 -16.31
C GLN A 189 20.15 10.94 -17.64
N PHE A 190 19.75 11.77 -18.60
CA PHE A 190 20.44 11.93 -19.88
C PHE A 190 21.91 12.33 -19.71
N GLU A 191 22.20 13.25 -18.78
CA GLU A 191 23.57 13.69 -18.44
C GLU A 191 24.43 12.60 -17.80
N LYS A 192 23.81 11.62 -17.12
CA LYS A 192 24.47 10.40 -16.60
C LYS A 192 24.64 9.30 -17.66
N GLY A 193 24.06 9.47 -18.85
CA GLY A 193 24.06 8.48 -19.93
C GLY A 193 22.87 7.51 -19.91
N VAL A 194 21.89 7.72 -19.03
CA VAL A 194 20.64 6.96 -18.97
C VAL A 194 19.65 7.59 -19.95
N PHE A 195 19.54 7.00 -21.15
CA PHE A 195 18.61 7.47 -22.18
C PHE A 195 18.17 6.35 -23.13
N LEU A 196 17.00 6.53 -23.74
CA LEU A 196 16.40 5.53 -24.62
C LEU A 196 17.03 5.53 -26.03
N PRO A 197 16.93 4.43 -26.79
CA PRO A 197 17.36 4.39 -28.19
C PRO A 197 16.63 5.43 -29.05
N LYS A 198 17.35 6.10 -29.96
CA LYS A 198 16.83 7.26 -30.73
C LYS A 198 15.46 7.05 -31.40
N PHE A 199 15.09 5.83 -31.79
CA PHE A 199 13.80 5.56 -32.44
C PHE A 199 12.57 5.64 -31.51
N THR A 200 12.74 5.72 -30.18
CA THR A 200 11.61 5.82 -29.24
C THR A 200 11.00 7.23 -29.23
N TYR A 201 11.84 8.27 -29.29
CA TYR A 201 11.43 9.66 -29.11
C TYR A 201 10.35 10.11 -30.09
N ASP A 202 10.42 9.71 -31.38
CA ASP A 202 9.40 10.05 -32.38
C ASP A 202 8.01 9.51 -32.00
N ARG A 203 7.92 8.40 -31.26
CA ARG A 203 6.64 7.88 -30.75
C ARG A 203 6.20 8.63 -29.49
N MET A 204 7.11 8.86 -28.55
CA MET A 204 6.83 9.54 -27.28
C MET A 204 6.37 10.99 -27.49
N ILE A 205 6.98 11.71 -28.44
CA ILE A 205 6.60 13.08 -28.82
C ILE A 205 5.19 13.13 -29.44
N ASN A 206 4.75 12.06 -30.10
CA ASN A 206 3.44 11.94 -30.75
C ASN A 206 2.45 11.07 -29.95
N ALA A 207 2.67 10.88 -28.64
CA ALA A 207 1.83 10.05 -27.76
C ALA A 207 0.70 10.84 -27.04
N ALA A 208 0.49 12.11 -27.40
CA ALA A 208 -0.42 13.06 -26.74
C ALA A 208 -1.53 13.56 -27.68
#